data_AF-A0AAW2Q2U9-F1
#
_entry.id   AF-A0AAW2Q2U9-F1
#
_cell.length_a   1.000
_cell.length_b   1.000
_cell.length_c   1.000
_cell.angle_alpha   90.00
_cell.angle_beta   90.00
_cell.angle_gamma   90.00
#
_symmetry.space_group_name_H-M   'P 1'
#
loop_
_entity.id
_entity.type
_entity.pdbx_description
1 polymer ?
#
loop_
_entity_poly.entity_id
_entity_poly.type
_entity_poly.pdbx_seq_one_letter_code
_entity_poly.pdbx_strand_id
1 'polypeptide(L)'
;MHRLKKLYAVPDQHIRYAVMNAFFSTRMIEGLSVREHGVMMLSHVEKLKDLQSNFDKEETYVDVILQSLAPSYDQFIINYNMNGLEKSLHELINMLVQYETMIEKMHRRY
;
A
#
# COMPACT_ATOMS: atom_id res chain seq x y z
N MET A 1 -40.13 -10.53 -5.89
CA MET A 1 -39.09 -9.50 -6.15
C MET A 1 -37.70 -9.82 -5.58
N HIS A 2 -37.35 -11.06 -5.19
CA HIS A 2 -36.05 -11.36 -4.54
C HIS A 2 -34.99 -12.02 -5.45
N ARG A 3 -35.28 -12.28 -6.73
CA ARG A 3 -34.36 -12.98 -7.65
C ARG A 3 -33.51 -12.07 -8.54
N LEU A 4 -33.86 -10.79 -8.68
CA LEU A 4 -33.15 -9.89 -9.61
C LEU A 4 -31.88 -9.28 -9.01
N LYS A 5 -31.81 -9.03 -7.68
CA LYS A 5 -30.61 -8.43 -7.06
C LYS A 5 -29.37 -9.34 -7.05
N LYS A 6 -29.53 -10.66 -7.06
CA LYS A 6 -28.39 -11.61 -7.12
C LYS A 6 -27.78 -11.75 -8.52
N LEU A 7 -28.52 -11.40 -9.58
CA LEU A 7 -28.04 -11.50 -10.97
C LEU A 7 -27.13 -10.33 -11.38
N TYR A 8 -27.19 -9.22 -10.65
CA TYR A 8 -26.34 -8.03 -10.85
C TYR A 8 -25.30 -7.85 -9.74
N ALA A 9 -25.23 -8.77 -8.77
CA ALA A 9 -24.17 -8.76 -7.78
C ALA A 9 -22.90 -9.29 -8.45
N VAL A 10 -21.87 -8.45 -8.57
CA VAL A 10 -20.53 -8.91 -8.94
C VAL A 10 -20.11 -9.92 -7.87
N PRO A 11 -19.78 -11.17 -8.23
CA PRO A 11 -19.40 -12.15 -7.22
C PRO A 11 -18.17 -11.65 -6.44
N ASP A 12 -18.16 -11.85 -5.13
CA ASP A 12 -17.09 -11.40 -4.23
C ASP A 12 -15.69 -11.85 -4.70
N GLN A 13 -15.61 -12.99 -5.40
CA GLN A 13 -14.38 -13.47 -6.03
C GLN A 13 -13.83 -12.54 -7.12
N HIS A 14 -14.69 -11.96 -7.96
CA HIS A 14 -14.26 -11.00 -8.99
C HIS A 14 -13.83 -9.68 -8.35
N ILE A 15 -14.54 -9.22 -7.33
CA ILE A 15 -14.17 -8.01 -6.57
C ILE A 15 -12.81 -8.23 -5.90
N ARG A 16 -12.62 -9.36 -5.21
CA ARG A 16 -11.35 -9.72 -4.58
C ARG A 16 -10.21 -9.78 -5.58
N TYR A 17 -10.41 -10.44 -6.73
CA TYR A 17 -9.40 -10.48 -7.79
C TYR A 17 -9.03 -9.07 -8.28
N ALA A 18 -10.02 -8.20 -8.52
CA ALA A 18 -9.77 -6.84 -8.98
C ALA A 18 -8.99 -6.02 -7.94
N VAL A 19 -9.35 -6.12 -6.65
CA VAL A 19 -8.63 -5.43 -5.56
C VAL A 19 -7.22 -5.98 -5.41
N MET A 20 -7.01 -7.30 -5.46
CA MET A 20 -5.67 -7.90 -5.44
C MET A 20 -4.83 -7.39 -6.62
N ASN A 21 -5.38 -7.44 -7.84
CA ASN A 21 -4.67 -6.97 -9.03
C ASN A 21 -4.29 -5.49 -8.90
N ALA A 22 -5.20 -4.64 -8.43
CA ALA A 22 -4.90 -3.24 -8.17
C ALA A 22 -3.77 -3.10 -7.12
N PHE A 23 -3.87 -3.78 -5.99
CA PHE A 23 -2.88 -3.72 -4.92
C PHE A 23 -1.47 -4.14 -5.38
N PHE A 24 -1.35 -5.25 -6.10
CA PHE A 24 -0.05 -5.76 -6.56
C PHE A 24 0.54 -5.01 -7.74
N SER A 25 -0.30 -4.43 -8.62
CA SER A 25 0.16 -3.71 -9.81
C SER A 25 0.40 -2.22 -9.57
N THR A 26 -0.09 -1.68 -8.45
CA THR A 26 0.12 -0.27 -8.10
C THR A 26 1.61 0.01 -7.90
N ARG A 27 2.08 1.09 -8.52
CA ARG A 27 3.45 1.60 -8.42
C ARG A 27 3.38 3.10 -8.20
N MET A 28 4.18 3.58 -7.25
CA MET A 28 4.35 4.99 -6.98
C MET A 28 5.07 5.64 -8.16
N ILE A 29 4.61 6.80 -8.58
CA ILE A 29 5.26 7.60 -9.61
C ILE A 29 6.32 8.49 -8.94
N GLU A 30 7.52 8.51 -9.52
CA GLU A 30 8.64 9.33 -9.04
C GLU A 30 8.24 10.81 -8.92
N GLY A 31 8.59 11.44 -7.80
CA GLY A 31 8.27 12.84 -7.52
C GLY A 31 6.81 13.14 -7.12
N LEU A 32 5.91 12.15 -7.08
CA LEU A 32 4.57 12.31 -6.47
C LEU A 32 4.60 12.02 -4.97
N SER A 33 3.51 12.38 -4.27
CA SER A 33 3.46 12.27 -2.82
C SER A 33 3.36 10.82 -2.34
N VAL A 34 4.28 10.39 -1.47
CA VAL A 34 4.22 9.09 -0.80
C VAL A 34 3.07 9.02 0.19
N ARG A 35 2.62 10.17 0.72
CA ARG A 35 1.44 10.23 1.58
C ARG A 35 0.20 9.77 0.82
N GLU A 36 -0.03 10.33 -0.37
CA GLU A 36 -1.19 9.99 -1.19
C GLU A 36 -1.13 8.53 -1.65
N HIS A 37 0.05 8.08 -2.09
CA HIS A 37 0.30 6.68 -2.43
C HIS A 37 0.05 5.74 -1.26
N GLY A 38 0.57 6.07 -0.06
CA GLY A 38 0.40 5.28 1.16
C GLY A 38 -1.06 5.14 1.59
N VAL A 39 -1.83 6.22 1.52
CA VAL A 39 -3.29 6.20 1.79
C VAL A 39 -4.03 5.33 0.78
N MET A 40 -3.65 5.41 -0.51
CA MET A 40 -4.23 4.56 -1.55
C MET A 40 -3.97 3.08 -1.27
N MET A 41 -2.72 2.71 -0.95
CA MET A 41 -2.35 1.34 -0.61
C MET A 41 -3.08 0.84 0.64
N LEU A 42 -3.21 1.67 1.68
CA LEU A 42 -3.97 1.32 2.89
C LEU A 42 -5.44 1.02 2.56
N SER A 43 -6.06 1.81 1.68
CA SER A 43 -7.44 1.56 1.25
C SER A 43 -7.62 0.23 0.50
N HIS A 44 -6.60 -0.24 -0.21
CA HIS A 44 -6.61 -1.56 -0.84
C HIS A 44 -6.51 -2.67 0.22
N VAL A 45 -5.64 -2.51 1.22
CA VAL A 45 -5.50 -3.47 2.33
C VAL A 45 -6.80 -3.59 3.12
N GLU A 46 -7.45 -2.48 3.46
CA GLU A 46 -8.74 -2.48 4.16
C GLU A 46 -9.80 -3.26 3.37
N LYS A 47 -9.91 -3.01 2.05
CA LYS A 47 -10.83 -3.75 1.17
C LYS A 47 -10.52 -5.25 1.11
N LEU A 48 -9.24 -5.64 1.12
CA LEU A 48 -8.85 -7.05 1.15
C LEU A 48 -9.24 -7.71 2.48
N LYS A 49 -9.01 -7.02 3.60
CA LYS A 49 -9.44 -7.47 4.94
C LYS A 49 -10.96 -7.66 5.01
N ASP A 50 -11.73 -6.70 4.47
CA ASP A 50 -13.20 -6.78 4.45
C ASP A 50 -13.74 -7.94 3.62
N LEU A 51 -13.04 -8.30 2.54
CA LEU A 51 -13.40 -9.43 1.68
C LEU A 51 -13.01 -10.80 2.26
N GLN A 52 -12.58 -10.84 3.53
CA GLN A 52 -12.08 -12.05 4.22
C GLN A 52 -11.08 -12.81 3.35
N SER A 53 -10.24 -12.08 2.60
CA SER A 53 -9.16 -12.75 1.89
C SER A 53 -8.24 -13.37 2.94
N ASN A 54 -8.01 -14.68 2.87
CA ASN A 54 -6.97 -15.41 3.62
C ASN A 54 -5.54 -14.96 3.18
N PHE A 55 -5.41 -13.70 2.81
CA PHE A 55 -4.17 -13.03 2.49
C PHE A 55 -3.52 -12.69 3.84
N ASP A 56 -3.15 -13.77 4.52
CA ASP A 56 -2.93 -13.81 5.96
C ASP A 56 -1.45 -13.60 6.25
N LYS A 57 -1.12 -12.32 6.45
CA LYS A 57 -0.12 -11.76 7.40
C LYS A 57 0.09 -10.29 7.08
N GLU A 58 0.12 -9.44 8.11
CA GLU A 58 0.34 -7.99 7.95
C GLU A 58 1.66 -7.68 7.24
N GLU A 59 2.68 -8.51 7.46
CA GLU A 59 3.98 -8.51 6.77
C GLU A 59 3.84 -8.52 5.24
N THR A 60 2.89 -9.28 4.68
CA THR A 60 2.73 -9.36 3.22
C THR A 60 2.24 -8.03 2.65
N TYR A 61 1.38 -7.32 3.38
CA TYR A 61 0.93 -5.99 2.97
C TYR A 61 2.08 -4.99 3.03
N VAL A 62 2.91 -5.07 4.08
CA VAL A 62 4.13 -4.27 4.21
C VAL A 62 5.07 -4.51 3.02
N ASP A 63 5.35 -5.77 2.69
CA ASP A 63 6.25 -6.12 1.59
C ASP A 63 5.77 -5.58 0.24
N VAL A 64 4.46 -5.66 -0.02
CA VAL A 64 3.88 -5.14 -1.27
C VAL A 64 3.91 -3.61 -1.30
N ILE A 65 3.67 -2.94 -0.17
CA ILE A 65 3.81 -1.48 -0.06
C ILE A 65 5.25 -1.06 -0.34
N LEU A 66 6.24 -1.70 0.30
CA LEU A 66 7.65 -1.41 0.08
C LEU A 66 8.05 -1.61 -1.39
N GLN A 67 7.61 -2.70 -2.02
CA GLN A 67 7.86 -2.97 -3.46
C GLN A 67 7.17 -1.99 -4.41
N SER A 68 6.13 -1.30 -3.95
CA SER A 68 5.39 -0.35 -4.78
C SER A 68 6.03 1.04 -4.82
N LEU A 69 7.00 1.33 -3.95
CA LEU A 69 7.62 2.65 -3.83
C LEU A 69 8.48 3.00 -5.05
N ALA A 70 8.66 4.30 -5.26
CA ALA A 70 9.51 4.83 -6.31
C ALA A 70 11.01 4.63 -5.96
N PRO A 71 11.92 4.55 -6.97
CA PRO A 71 13.35 4.33 -6.74
C PRO A 71 14.03 5.30 -5.76
N SER A 72 13.55 6.55 -5.64
CA SER A 72 14.06 7.50 -4.63
C SER A 72 13.91 7.02 -3.17
N TYR A 73 13.10 5.99 -2.92
CA TYR A 73 12.88 5.39 -1.62
C TYR A 73 13.77 4.15 -1.35
N ASP A 74 14.66 3.76 -2.26
CA ASP A 74 15.52 2.57 -2.09
C ASP A 74 16.32 2.60 -0.78
N GLN A 75 16.87 3.77 -0.41
CA GLN A 75 17.61 3.93 0.85
C GLN A 75 16.72 3.75 2.08
N PHE A 76 15.45 4.15 2.01
CA PHE A 76 14.47 3.90 3.06
C PHE A 76 14.21 2.40 3.21
N ILE A 77 14.00 1.69 2.10
CA ILE A 77 13.73 0.25 2.08
C ILE A 77 14.90 -0.52 2.71
N ILE A 78 16.14 -0.20 2.31
CA ILE A 78 17.35 -0.79 2.89
C ILE A 78 17.40 -0.57 4.40
N ASN A 79 17.15 0.67 4.86
CA ASN A 79 17.17 0.99 6.28
C ASN A 79 16.05 0.31 7.07
N TYR A 80 14.85 0.20 6.48
CA TYR A 80 13.71 -0.47 7.09
C TYR A 80 14.02 -1.96 7.31
N ASN A 81 14.50 -2.64 6.26
CA ASN A 81 14.82 -4.06 6.28
C ASN A 81 15.98 -4.38 7.24
N MET A 82 17.03 -3.55 7.27
CA MET A 82 18.19 -3.78 8.15
C MET A 82 17.86 -3.60 9.64
N ASN A 83 16.94 -2.71 9.99
CA ASN A 83 16.60 -2.45 11.39
C ASN A 83 15.61 -3.47 11.97
N GLY A 84 15.12 -4.44 11.18
CA GLY A 84 14.20 -5.48 11.64
C GLY A 84 12.93 -4.91 12.27
N LEU A 85 12.43 -3.79 11.75
CA LEU A 85 11.32 -3.08 12.37
C LEU A 85 10.00 -3.80 12.05
N GLU A 86 9.46 -4.51 13.04
CA GLU A 86 8.05 -4.91 13.03
C GLU A 86 7.20 -3.65 13.27
N LYS A 87 6.60 -3.14 12.19
CA LYS A 87 5.74 -1.96 12.22
C LYS A 87 4.37 -2.28 11.66
N SER A 88 3.36 -1.71 12.30
CA SER A 88 2.02 -1.67 11.73
C SER A 88 2.02 -0.87 10.42
N LEU A 89 1.03 -1.12 9.58
CA LEU A 89 0.87 -0.38 8.31
C LEU A 89 0.82 1.13 8.50
N HIS A 90 0.14 1.60 9.56
CA HIS A 90 0.07 3.02 9.87
C HIS A 90 1.43 3.61 10.27
N GLU A 91 2.22 2.88 11.05
CA GLU A 91 3.58 3.31 11.39
C GLU A 91 4.47 3.37 10.15
N LEU A 92 4.41 2.38 9.26
CA LEU A 92 5.13 2.38 7.98
C LEU A 92 4.81 3.63 7.16
N ILE A 93 3.52 3.95 6.96
CA ILE A 93 3.11 5.14 6.20
C ILE A 93 3.63 6.43 6.87
N ASN A 94 3.55 6.53 8.20
CA ASN A 94 4.07 7.68 8.92
C ASN A 94 5.59 7.85 8.75
N MET A 95 6.34 6.75 8.75
CA MET A 95 7.79 6.78 8.50
C MET A 95 8.11 7.24 7.08
N LEU A 96 7.36 6.76 6.08
CA LEU A 96 7.51 7.19 4.68
C LEU A 96 7.27 8.69 4.51
N VAL A 97 6.22 9.24 5.12
CA VAL A 97 5.91 10.68 5.07
C VAL A 97 7.00 11.54 5.74
N GLN A 98 7.58 11.05 6.84
CA GLN A 98 8.71 11.72 7.48
C GLN A 98 9.94 11.72 6.57
N TYR A 99 10.20 10.60 5.89
CA TYR A 99 11.31 10.46 4.96
C TYR A 99 11.16 11.38 3.73
N GLU A 100 9.96 11.46 3.15
CA GLU A 100 9.63 12.42 2.07
C GLU A 100 9.96 13.86 2.50
N THR A 101 9.48 14.28 3.68
CA THR A 101 9.74 15.62 4.22
C THR A 101 11.23 15.90 4.41
N MET A 102 12.01 14.87 4.79
CA MET A 102 13.45 14.98 4.94
C MET A 102 14.13 15.18 3.58
N ILE A 103 13.75 14.39 2.57
CA ILE A 103 14.29 14.52 1.21
C ILE A 103 13.99 15.89 0.62
N GLU A 104 12.75 16.38 0.75
CA GLU A 104 12.36 17.71 0.26
C GLU A 104 13.19 18.83 0.90
N LYS A 105 13.44 18.74 2.21
CA LYS A 105 14.29 19.70 2.94
C LYS A 105 15.74 19.66 2.46
N MET A 106 16.27 18.49 2.12
CA MET A 106 17.62 18.35 1.58
C MET A 106 17.73 19.00 0.20
N HIS A 107 16.75 18.78 -0.68
CA HIS A 107 16.73 19.38 -2.02
C HIS A 107 16.60 20.90 -2.02
N ARG A 108 15.89 21.49 -1.06
CA ARG A 108 15.75 22.97 -0.94
C ARG A 108 16.98 23.69 -0.38
N ARG A 109 17.98 22.95 0.11
CA ARG A 109 19.19 23.51 0.73
C ARG A 109 20.37 23.67 -0.24
N TYR A 110 20.21 23.22 -1.48
CA TYR A 110 21.17 23.36 -2.57
C TYR A 110 20.52 24.13 -3.72
#